data_AF-A0AAU3Q9S0-F1
#
_entry.id   AF-A0AAU3Q9S0-F1
#
_cell.length_a   1.000
_cell.length_b   1.000
_cell.length_c   1.000
_cell.angle_alpha   90.00
_cell.angle_beta   90.00
_cell.angle_gamma   90.00
#
_symmetry.space_group_name_H-M   'P 1'
#
loop_
_entity.id
_entity.type
_entity.pdbx_description
1 polymer ?
#
loop_
_entity_poly.entity_id
_entity_poly.type
_entity_poly.pdbx_seq_one_letter_code
_entity_poly.pdbx_strand_id
1 'polypeptide(L)'
;MGRPATPPRLLFTYWVAASAAGLAEPSDGPRLLVYLTATTAGGTDRIGAQCGLVDALDRLGHTPCVETVEAMFDSTVYSYLRERCAVTTSRLSPAFARERAIECLDDCESGTRLVGITHADLSIREVRERLGRIAEDPTEDDDNRQAARNRIFLDH
;
A
#
# COMPACT_ATOMS: atom_id res chain seq x y z
N MET A 1 -16.53 -20.10 14.95
CA MET A 1 -15.33 -19.29 14.66
C MET A 1 -14.98 -18.48 15.89
N GLY A 2 -13.90 -18.82 16.58
CA GLY A 2 -13.43 -18.05 17.73
C GLY A 2 -12.70 -16.80 17.26
N ARG A 3 -13.00 -15.64 17.85
CA ARG A 3 -12.19 -14.42 17.65
C ARG A 3 -10.72 -14.75 17.98
N PRO A 4 -9.74 -14.35 17.15
CA PRO A 4 -8.35 -14.51 17.50
C PRO A 4 -8.08 -13.80 18.83
N ALA A 5 -7.34 -14.48 19.72
CA ALA A 5 -7.03 -13.94 21.05
C ALA A 5 -6.24 -12.63 20.90
N THR A 6 -6.76 -11.55 21.49
CA THR A 6 -6.06 -10.28 21.53
C THR A 6 -4.73 -10.47 22.29
N PRO A 7 -3.58 -10.16 21.69
CA PRO A 7 -2.30 -10.27 22.38
C PRO A 7 -2.29 -9.37 23.63
N PRO A 8 -1.54 -9.75 24.70
CA PRO A 8 -1.33 -8.88 25.86
C PRO A 8 -0.81 -7.52 25.42
N ARG A 9 -1.38 -6.42 25.97
CA ARG A 9 -1.09 -5.03 25.57
C ARG A 9 0.40 -4.71 25.48
N LEU A 10 1.21 -5.23 26.41
CA LEU A 10 2.67 -5.01 26.43
C LEU A 10 3.41 -5.71 25.28
N LEU A 11 3.00 -6.94 24.93
CA LEU A 11 3.59 -7.67 23.80
C LEU A 11 3.19 -7.03 22.47
N PHE A 12 1.95 -6.54 22.35
CA PHE A 12 1.50 -5.83 21.15
C PHE A 12 2.32 -4.56 20.90
N THR A 13 2.47 -3.69 21.90
CA THR A 13 3.24 -2.44 21.74
C THR A 13 4.72 -2.72 21.46
N TYR A 14 5.31 -3.73 22.13
CA TYR A 14 6.69 -4.14 21.88
C TYR A 14 6.90 -4.62 20.43
N TRP A 15 6.02 -5.48 19.92
CA TRP A 15 6.16 -6.00 18.56
C TRP A 15 5.89 -4.96 17.48
N VAL A 16 4.95 -4.04 17.69
CA VAL A 16 4.75 -2.89 16.80
C VAL A 16 5.99 -2.00 16.77
N ALA A 17 6.58 -1.70 17.94
CA ALA A 17 7.80 -0.91 18.03
C ALA A 17 9.01 -1.63 17.41
N ALA A 18 9.18 -2.93 17.64
CA ALA A 18 10.25 -3.73 17.04
C ALA A 18 10.13 -3.84 15.51
N SER A 19 8.89 -3.96 15.01
CA SER A 19 8.58 -3.98 13.58
C SER A 19 8.92 -2.65 12.90
N ALA A 20 8.53 -1.54 13.55
CA ALA A 20 8.87 -0.18 13.13
C ALA A 20 10.38 0.09 13.23
N ALA A 21 11.07 -0.53 14.18
CA ALA A 21 12.53 -0.43 14.35
C ALA A 21 13.35 -1.34 13.42
N GLY A 22 12.70 -2.11 12.53
CA GLY A 22 13.41 -2.97 11.58
C GLY A 22 13.92 -4.29 12.16
N LEU A 23 13.50 -4.67 13.37
CA LEU A 23 14.02 -5.83 14.10
C LEU A 23 13.25 -7.14 13.84
N ALA A 24 12.19 -7.09 13.02
CA ALA A 24 11.42 -8.27 12.67
C ALA A 24 12.16 -9.14 11.64
N GLU A 25 12.13 -10.45 11.83
CA GLU A 25 12.68 -11.46 10.94
C GLU A 25 11.58 -12.14 10.10
N PRO A 26 11.91 -12.86 9.01
CA PRO A 26 10.89 -13.52 8.18
C PRO A 26 9.94 -14.45 8.94
N SER A 27 10.40 -15.09 10.02
CA SER A 27 9.58 -15.94 10.89
C SER A 27 8.47 -15.19 11.63
N ASP A 28 8.58 -13.87 11.75
CA ASP A 28 7.59 -13.04 12.45
C ASP A 28 6.38 -12.69 11.58
N GLY A 29 6.47 -12.87 10.26
CA GLY A 29 5.42 -12.50 9.29
C GLY A 29 4.01 -12.93 9.71
N PRO A 30 3.76 -14.21 10.03
CA PRO A 30 2.44 -14.67 10.47
C PRO A 30 1.92 -13.95 11.72
N ARG A 31 2.80 -13.64 12.68
CA ARG A 31 2.44 -12.93 13.92
C ARG A 31 2.12 -11.46 13.65
N LEU A 32 2.91 -10.81 12.79
CA LEU A 32 2.68 -9.43 12.39
C LEU A 32 1.37 -9.27 11.62
N LEU A 33 1.03 -10.24 10.76
CA LEU A 33 -0.27 -10.25 10.07
C LEU A 33 -1.43 -10.36 11.07
N VAL A 34 -1.34 -11.23 12.08
CA VAL A 34 -2.36 -11.30 13.15
C VAL A 34 -2.53 -9.94 13.85
N TYR A 35 -1.42 -9.23 14.09
CA TYR A 35 -1.49 -7.88 14.68
C TYR A 35 -2.09 -6.85 13.73
N LEU A 36 -1.75 -6.89 12.45
CA LEU A 36 -2.34 -6.02 11.44
C LEU A 36 -3.86 -6.21 11.41
N THR A 37 -4.33 -7.44 11.22
CA THR A 37 -5.76 -7.77 11.20
C THR A 37 -6.48 -7.31 12.47
N ALA A 38 -5.89 -7.52 13.64
CA ALA A 38 -6.47 -7.07 14.91
C ALA A 38 -6.54 -5.54 15.03
N THR A 39 -5.55 -4.81 14.50
CA THR A 39 -5.57 -3.35 14.49
C THR A 39 -6.59 -2.79 13.51
N THR A 40 -6.73 -3.39 12.33
CA THR A 40 -7.70 -2.97 11.31
C THR A 40 -9.13 -3.13 11.82
N ALA A 41 -9.44 -4.26 12.47
CA ALA A 41 -10.75 -4.48 13.10
C ALA A 41 -11.06 -3.49 14.24
N GLY A 42 -10.04 -2.81 14.80
CA GLY A 42 -10.15 -1.82 15.85
C GLY A 42 -10.38 -0.38 15.36
N GLY A 43 -10.44 -0.13 14.05
CA GLY A 43 -10.65 1.20 13.48
C GLY A 43 -9.38 2.06 13.40
N THR A 44 -9.53 3.37 13.44
CA THR A 44 -8.46 4.36 13.17
C THR A 44 -7.62 4.73 14.40
N ASP A 45 -7.99 4.26 15.60
CA ASP A 45 -7.30 4.56 16.86
C ASP A 45 -5.84 4.05 16.93
N ARG A 46 -5.42 3.26 15.93
CA ARG A 46 -4.10 2.62 15.86
C ARG A 46 -3.38 2.84 14.54
N ILE A 47 -3.68 3.93 13.84
CA ILE A 47 -3.05 4.28 12.55
C ILE A 47 -1.52 4.20 12.58
N GLY A 48 -0.87 4.69 13.64
CA GLY A 48 0.60 4.59 13.76
C GLY A 48 1.12 3.15 13.80
N ALA A 49 0.39 2.25 14.48
CA ALA A 49 0.73 0.83 14.52
C ALA A 49 0.44 0.14 13.18
N GLN A 50 -0.67 0.50 12.53
CA GLN A 50 -1.03 0.02 11.19
C GLN A 50 0.07 0.34 10.18
N CYS A 51 0.55 1.59 10.14
CA CYS A 51 1.66 1.99 9.27
C CYS A 51 2.91 1.13 9.51
N GLY A 52 3.36 1.00 10.77
CA GLY A 52 4.56 0.23 11.09
C GLY A 52 4.43 -1.28 10.80
N LEU A 53 3.22 -1.84 10.90
CA LEU A 53 2.95 -3.24 10.57
C LEU A 53 2.93 -3.47 9.05
N VAL A 54 2.33 -2.57 8.27
CA VAL A 54 2.38 -2.61 6.80
C VAL A 54 3.82 -2.53 6.31
N ASP A 55 4.58 -1.54 6.79
CA ASP A 55 5.99 -1.34 6.41
C ASP A 55 6.86 -2.57 6.76
N ALA A 56 6.58 -3.24 7.88
CA ALA A 56 7.30 -4.44 8.27
C ALA A 56 6.94 -5.66 7.42
N LEU A 57 5.66 -5.87 7.10
CA LEU A 57 5.21 -6.97 6.26
C LEU A 57 5.71 -6.84 4.81
N ASP A 58 5.75 -5.61 4.29
CA ASP A 58 6.36 -5.27 3.00
C ASP A 58 7.85 -5.63 2.99
N ARG A 59 8.62 -5.13 3.97
CA ARG A 59 10.06 -5.41 4.10
C ARG A 59 10.37 -6.91 4.18
N LEU A 60 9.50 -7.69 4.83
CA LEU A 60 9.66 -9.14 4.96
C LEU A 60 9.20 -9.91 3.71
N GLY A 61 8.59 -9.27 2.72
CA GLY A 61 8.05 -9.96 1.55
C GLY A 61 6.88 -10.89 1.89
N HIS A 62 6.11 -10.60 2.94
CA HIS A 62 5.11 -11.53 3.45
C HIS A 62 3.80 -11.49 2.65
N THR A 63 3.79 -12.12 1.47
CA THR A 63 2.64 -12.16 0.54
C THR A 63 1.27 -12.48 1.17
N PRO A 64 1.12 -13.34 2.21
CA PRO A 64 -0.17 -13.57 2.84
C PRO A 64 -0.86 -12.32 3.42
N CYS A 65 -0.17 -11.18 3.56
CA CYS A 65 -0.79 -9.94 4.00
C CYS A 65 -1.58 -9.19 2.92
N VAL A 66 -1.42 -9.54 1.62
CA VAL A 66 -1.95 -8.75 0.49
C VAL A 66 -3.43 -8.41 0.65
N GLU A 67 -4.29 -9.40 0.90
CA GLU A 67 -5.74 -9.19 1.05
C GLU A 67 -6.07 -8.24 2.22
N THR A 68 -5.35 -8.35 3.33
CA THR A 68 -5.55 -7.44 4.48
C THR A 68 -5.11 -6.02 4.16
N VAL A 69 -4.00 -5.86 3.43
CA VAL A 69 -3.47 -4.54 3.03
C VAL A 69 -4.38 -3.87 2.00
N GLU A 70 -4.94 -4.63 1.06
CA GLU A 70 -5.94 -4.15 0.10
C GLU A 70 -7.21 -3.67 0.82
N ALA A 71 -7.75 -4.47 1.74
CA ALA A 71 -8.90 -4.04 2.55
C ALA A 71 -8.62 -2.77 3.37
N MET A 72 -7.37 -2.56 3.79
CA MET A 72 -6.96 -1.32 4.48
C MET A 72 -6.86 -0.13 3.53
N PHE A 73 -6.38 -0.32 2.30
CA PHE A 73 -6.40 0.73 1.28
C PHE A 73 -7.82 1.26 1.07
N ASP A 74 -8.80 0.36 0.98
CA ASP A 74 -10.21 0.70 0.75
C ASP A 74 -10.90 1.39 1.93
N SER A 75 -10.49 1.07 3.16
CA SER A 75 -11.18 1.53 4.37
C SER A 75 -10.49 2.69 5.09
N THR A 76 -9.22 2.98 4.80
CA THR A 76 -8.47 4.02 5.49
C THR A 76 -8.84 5.44 5.03
N VAL A 77 -9.09 6.31 5.99
CA VAL A 77 -9.23 7.77 5.78
C VAL A 77 -7.88 8.50 5.82
N TYR A 78 -6.80 7.80 6.17
CA TYR A 78 -5.47 8.40 6.32
C TYR A 78 -4.62 8.15 5.07
N SER A 79 -4.32 9.22 4.33
CA SER A 79 -3.68 9.14 3.01
C SER A 79 -2.30 8.48 3.05
N TYR A 80 -1.47 8.81 4.04
CA TYR A 80 -0.15 8.18 4.22
C TYR A 80 -0.21 6.67 4.50
N LEU A 81 -1.28 6.16 5.12
CA LEU A 81 -1.46 4.71 5.25
C LEU A 81 -1.91 4.11 3.93
N ARG A 82 -2.77 4.80 3.18
CA ARG A 82 -3.21 4.37 1.84
C ARG A 82 -2.02 4.24 0.88
N GLU A 83 -1.13 5.23 0.87
CA GLU A 83 0.09 5.20 0.05
C GLU A 83 0.97 3.99 0.42
N ARG A 84 1.18 3.72 1.72
CA ARG A 84 1.92 2.53 2.17
C ARG A 84 1.26 1.23 1.71
N CYS A 85 -0.07 1.15 1.76
CA CYS A 85 -0.80 0.00 1.23
C CYS A 85 -0.57 -0.16 -0.27
N ALA A 86 -0.58 0.94 -1.05
CA ALA A 86 -0.31 0.92 -2.48
C ALA A 86 1.11 0.41 -2.79
N VAL A 87 2.13 0.91 -2.08
CA VAL A 87 3.52 0.47 -2.23
C VAL A 87 3.68 -1.01 -1.88
N THR A 88 3.08 -1.44 -0.77
CA THR A 88 3.17 -2.84 -0.31
C THR A 88 2.50 -3.77 -1.32
N THR A 89 1.30 -3.42 -1.79
CA THR A 89 0.57 -4.23 -2.77
C THR A 89 1.26 -4.23 -4.13
N SER A 90 1.91 -3.13 -4.56
CA SER A 90 2.68 -3.10 -5.81
C SER A 90 3.88 -4.05 -5.82
N ARG A 91 4.43 -4.35 -4.64
CA ARG A 91 5.56 -5.27 -4.47
C ARG A 91 5.13 -6.72 -4.29
N LEU A 92 4.02 -6.94 -3.57
CA LEU A 92 3.62 -8.28 -3.13
C LEU A 92 2.52 -8.93 -3.96
N SER A 93 1.67 -8.14 -4.64
CA SER A 93 0.54 -8.64 -5.42
C SER A 93 0.86 -8.73 -6.91
N PRO A 94 0.87 -9.94 -7.52
CA PRO A 94 1.05 -10.09 -8.96
C PRO A 94 -0.08 -9.44 -9.79
N ALA A 95 -1.24 -9.21 -9.19
CA ALA A 95 -2.41 -8.61 -9.86
C ALA A 95 -2.37 -7.07 -9.85
N PHE A 96 -1.51 -6.45 -9.04
CA PHE A 96 -1.51 -5.00 -8.77
C PHE A 96 -1.58 -4.15 -10.04
N ALA A 97 -0.74 -4.45 -11.04
CA ALA A 97 -0.63 -3.69 -12.27
C ALA A 97 -1.95 -3.59 -13.06
N ARG A 98 -2.82 -4.60 -12.97
CA ARG A 98 -4.08 -4.69 -13.73
C ARG A 98 -5.31 -4.28 -12.93
N GLU A 99 -5.15 -4.13 -11.62
CA GLU A 99 -6.25 -3.86 -10.69
C GLU A 99 -5.91 -2.58 -9.91
N ARG A 100 -5.32 -2.72 -8.71
CA ARG A 100 -5.09 -1.62 -7.76
C ARG A 100 -4.28 -0.46 -8.33
N ALA A 101 -3.35 -0.70 -9.26
CA ALA A 101 -2.60 0.37 -9.91
C ALA A 101 -3.50 1.35 -10.69
N ILE A 102 -4.60 0.85 -11.28
CA ILE A 102 -5.55 1.67 -12.04
C ILE A 102 -6.33 2.58 -11.10
N GLU A 103 -6.78 2.05 -9.97
CA GLU A 103 -7.47 2.82 -8.93
C GLU A 103 -6.57 3.89 -8.34
N CYS A 104 -5.29 3.58 -8.12
CA CYS A 104 -4.31 4.54 -7.63
C CYS A 104 -4.20 5.78 -8.53
N LEU A 105 -4.43 5.67 -9.84
CA LEU A 105 -4.36 6.82 -10.76
C LEU A 105 -5.42 7.91 -10.47
N ASP A 106 -6.51 7.55 -9.80
CA ASP A 106 -7.59 8.48 -9.45
C ASP A 106 -7.52 8.93 -7.96
N ASP A 107 -6.50 8.52 -7.21
CA ASP A 107 -6.39 8.89 -5.80
C ASP A 107 -6.08 10.38 -5.64
N CYS A 108 -6.57 10.99 -4.56
CA CYS A 108 -6.32 12.40 -4.27
C CYS A 108 -4.88 12.67 -3.78
N GLU A 109 -4.20 11.66 -3.24
CA GLU A 109 -2.83 11.78 -2.72
C GLU A 109 -1.82 11.59 -3.85
N SER A 110 -0.91 12.57 -3.98
CA SER A 110 0.12 12.60 -5.03
C SER A 110 0.98 11.33 -5.02
N GLY A 111 1.44 10.90 -3.83
CA GLY A 111 2.26 9.70 -3.67
C GLY A 111 1.55 8.42 -4.11
N THR A 112 0.26 8.27 -3.78
CA THR A 112 -0.54 7.12 -4.23
C THR A 112 -0.66 7.08 -5.75
N ARG A 113 -0.92 8.23 -6.38
CA ARG A 113 -0.96 8.33 -7.85
C ARG A 113 0.38 7.96 -8.48
N LEU A 114 1.50 8.36 -7.89
CA LEU A 114 2.84 8.01 -8.38
C LEU A 114 3.04 6.49 -8.45
N VAL A 115 2.57 5.76 -7.42
CA VAL A 115 2.60 4.28 -7.42
C VAL A 115 1.78 3.72 -8.58
N GLY A 116 0.56 4.24 -8.79
CA GLY A 116 -0.27 3.86 -9.93
C GLY A 116 0.42 4.10 -11.27
N ILE A 117 0.97 5.31 -11.47
CA ILE A 117 1.67 5.71 -12.68
C ILE A 117 2.84 4.76 -12.99
N THR A 118 3.62 4.43 -11.96
CA THR A 118 4.80 3.58 -12.07
C THR A 118 4.46 2.15 -12.51
N HIS A 119 3.34 1.60 -12.03
CA HIS A 119 3.07 0.16 -12.13
C HIS A 119 1.89 -0.25 -13.03
N ALA A 120 0.99 0.66 -13.39
CA ALA A 120 -0.21 0.30 -14.15
C ALA A 120 0.10 -0.37 -15.51
N ASP A 121 -0.65 -1.39 -15.88
CA ASP A 121 -0.40 -2.14 -17.12
C ASP A 121 -0.72 -1.28 -18.36
N LEU A 122 0.33 -0.87 -19.08
CA LEU A 122 0.21 -0.05 -20.28
C LEU A 122 -0.52 -0.75 -21.43
N SER A 123 -0.72 -2.07 -21.41
CA SER A 123 -1.53 -2.73 -22.43
C SER A 123 -3.00 -2.32 -22.35
N ILE A 124 -3.46 -1.87 -21.18
CA ILE A 124 -4.84 -1.44 -20.93
C ILE A 124 -5.02 -0.02 -21.50
N ARG A 125 -5.99 0.13 -22.43
CA ARG A 125 -6.23 1.40 -23.13
C ARG A 125 -6.53 2.56 -22.16
N GLU A 126 -7.36 2.30 -21.16
CA GLU A 126 -7.75 3.29 -20.16
C GLU A 126 -6.56 3.82 -19.35
N VAL A 127 -5.56 2.98 -19.06
CA VAL A 127 -4.33 3.39 -18.37
C VAL A 127 -3.58 4.43 -19.22
N ARG A 128 -3.39 4.17 -20.51
CA ARG A 128 -2.70 5.12 -21.41
C ARG A 128 -3.44 6.45 -21.52
N GLU A 129 -4.77 6.41 -21.62
CA GLU A 129 -5.61 7.62 -21.66
C GLU A 129 -5.50 8.43 -20.36
N ARG A 130 -5.52 7.76 -19.20
CA ARG A 130 -5.33 8.39 -17.89
C ARG A 130 -3.93 9.00 -17.75
N LEU A 131 -2.88 8.26 -18.09
CA LEU A 131 -1.51 8.77 -18.05
C LEU A 131 -1.28 9.95 -19.00
N GLY A 132 -1.89 9.95 -20.18
CA GLY A 132 -1.87 11.09 -21.09
C GLY A 132 -2.46 12.35 -20.45
N ARG A 133 -3.61 12.22 -19.78
CA ARG A 133 -4.22 13.34 -19.03
C ARG A 133 -3.33 13.83 -17.89
N ILE A 134 -2.79 12.93 -17.08
CA ILE A 134 -1.85 13.27 -15.98
C ILE A 134 -0.63 13.99 -16.53
N ALA A 135 -0.05 13.51 -17.64
CA ALA A 135 1.11 14.10 -18.28
C ALA A 135 0.87 15.54 -18.78
N GLU A 136 -0.36 15.92 -19.08
CA GLU A 136 -0.72 17.23 -19.65
C GLU A 136 -1.37 18.18 -18.64
N ASP A 137 -1.80 17.69 -17.47
CA ASP A 137 -2.49 18.48 -16.46
C ASP A 137 -1.55 19.46 -15.75
N PRO A 138 -1.68 20.79 -15.93
CA PRO A 138 -0.79 21.77 -15.31
C PRO A 138 -0.95 21.89 -13.79
N THR A 139 -2.00 21.31 -13.20
CA THR A 139 -2.28 21.35 -11.76
C THR A 139 -1.78 20.11 -11.01
N GLU A 140 -1.41 19.07 -11.74
CA GLU A 140 -0.84 17.85 -11.18
C GLU A 140 0.57 18.09 -10.63
N ASP A 141 1.02 17.23 -9.70
CA ASP A 141 2.38 17.24 -9.17
C ASP A 141 3.45 17.01 -10.27
N ASP A 142 4.54 17.79 -10.23
CA ASP A 142 5.59 17.75 -11.24
C ASP A 142 6.20 16.35 -11.44
N ASP A 143 6.40 15.60 -10.35
CA ASP A 143 6.97 14.25 -10.39
C ASP A 143 5.99 13.28 -11.06
N ASN A 144 4.68 13.41 -10.77
CA ASN A 144 3.64 12.61 -11.42
C ASN A 144 3.53 12.91 -12.91
N ARG A 145 3.56 14.18 -13.32
CA ARG A 145 3.53 14.55 -14.74
C ARG A 145 4.73 13.99 -15.48
N GLN A 146 5.92 14.11 -14.89
CA GLN A 146 7.15 13.60 -15.51
C GLN A 146 7.16 12.08 -15.58
N ALA A 147 6.77 11.38 -14.52
CA ALA A 147 6.64 9.93 -14.49
C ALA A 147 5.64 9.45 -15.55
N ALA A 148 4.47 10.09 -15.66
CA ALA A 148 3.46 9.76 -16.66
C ALA A 148 3.96 9.95 -18.09
N ARG A 149 4.65 11.07 -18.38
CA ARG A 149 5.30 11.31 -19.68
C ARG A 149 6.32 10.23 -20.01
N ASN A 150 7.20 9.89 -19.07
CA ASN A 150 8.21 8.86 -19.29
C ASN A 150 7.55 7.52 -19.65
N ARG A 151 6.49 7.14 -18.95
CA ARG A 151 5.76 5.89 -19.16
C ARG A 151 5.08 5.81 -20.53
N ILE A 152 4.55 6.91 -21.06
CA ILE A 152 3.86 6.89 -22.37
C ILE A 152 4.78 7.18 -23.56
N PHE A 153 5.94 7.81 -23.35
CA PHE A 153 6.83 8.21 -24.45
C PHE A 153 8.14 7.42 -24.55
N LEU A 154 8.58 6.74 -23.48
CA LEU A 154 9.85 6.00 -23.46
C LEU A 154 9.69 4.47 -23.43
N ASP A 155 8.50 3.94 -23.10
CA ASP A 155 8.23 2.48 -23.07
C ASP A 155 7.80 1.92 -24.47
N HIS A 156 8.24 2.55 -25.57
CA HIS A 156 8.01 2.13 -26.97
C HIS A 156 9.31 1.69 -27.65
#